data_AF-A0AAD6IAF4-F1
#
_entry.id   AF-A0AAD6IAF4-F1
#
_cell.length_a   1.000
_cell.length_b   1.000
_cell.length_c   1.000
_cell.angle_alpha   90.00
_cell.angle_beta   90.00
_cell.angle_gamma   90.00
#
_symmetry.space_group_name_H-M   'P 1'
#
loop_
_entity.id
_entity.type
_entity.pdbx_description
1 polymer ?
#
loop_
_entity_poly.entity_id
_entity_poly.type
_entity_poly.pdbx_seq_one_letter_code
_entity_poly.pdbx_strand_id
1 'polypeptide(L)'
;MLNWLNEEIVITIYFFARCIRPNSIRGMLLRRGYDRSLGAIERKIISTTKQYPYLKFANGQWDLSAIDRWMKDLVRSQESVNNITRFSLEDAEDMVLKISVDDLLETMDNLGLDFTDPAFNARMASQV
;
A
#
# COMPACT_ATOMS: atom_id res chain seq x y z
N MET A 1 3.18 17.05 18.19
CA MET A 1 3.22 16.15 17.03
C MET A 1 4.01 14.92 17.49
N LEU A 2 3.40 13.73 17.61
CA LEU A 2 4.15 12.52 17.99
C LEU A 2 5.22 12.28 16.92
N ASN A 3 6.49 12.25 17.33
CA ASN A 3 7.60 12.02 16.41
C ASN A 3 7.39 10.69 15.67
N TRP A 4 7.55 10.71 14.35
CA TRP A 4 7.54 9.51 13.51
C TRP A 4 8.97 9.00 13.42
N LEU A 5 9.17 7.72 13.69
CA LEU A 5 10.45 7.07 13.45
C LEU A 5 10.65 6.81 11.96
N ASN A 6 11.91 6.73 11.52
CA ASN A 6 12.23 6.52 10.11
C ASN A 6 11.63 5.20 9.59
N GLU A 7 11.62 4.15 10.41
CA GLU A 7 11.01 2.86 10.07
C GLU A 7 9.52 3.00 9.73
N GLU A 8 8.77 3.75 10.55
CA GLU A 8 7.34 3.97 10.35
C GLU A 8 7.04 4.67 9.03
N ILE A 9 7.86 5.67 8.71
CA ILE A 9 7.75 6.47 7.48
C ILE A 9 8.05 5.59 6.27
N VAL A 10 9.11 4.77 6.35
CA VAL A 10 9.49 3.81 5.30
C VAL A 10 8.38 2.81 5.05
N ILE A 11 7.85 2.15 6.10
CA ILE A 11 6.73 1.21 5.98
C ILE A 11 5.55 1.87 5.27
N THR A 12 5.18 3.07 5.74
CA THR A 12 4.02 3.79 5.22
C THR A 12 4.16 4.11 3.74
N ILE A 13 5.28 4.71 3.33
CA ILE A 13 5.46 5.14 1.94
C ILE A 13 5.72 3.96 1.02
N TYR A 14 6.52 2.98 1.43
CA TYR A 14 6.87 1.82 0.64
C TYR A 14 5.64 1.01 0.21
N PHE A 15 4.78 0.68 1.18
CA PHE A 15 3.59 -0.12 0.94
C PHE A 15 2.49 0.71 0.28
N PHE A 16 2.28 1.97 0.67
CA PHE A 16 1.30 2.81 0.00
C PHE A 16 1.62 3.04 -1.48
N ALA A 17 2.90 3.22 -1.83
CA ALA A 17 3.33 3.35 -3.22
C ALA A 17 3.13 2.09 -4.06
N ARG A 18 3.01 0.93 -3.41
CA ARG A 18 2.74 -0.39 -4.00
C ARG A 18 1.25 -0.78 -3.84
N CYS A 19 0.38 0.22 -3.76
CA CYS A 19 -1.07 0.08 -3.73
C CYS A 19 -1.64 -0.68 -2.52
N ILE A 20 -0.89 -0.78 -1.42
CA ILE A 20 -1.42 -1.34 -0.17
C ILE A 20 -2.32 -0.31 0.49
N ARG A 21 -3.54 -0.73 0.86
CA ARG A 21 -4.56 0.15 1.44
C ARG A 21 -4.13 0.68 2.82
N PRO A 22 -4.47 1.94 3.18
CA PRO A 22 -4.14 2.53 4.48
C PRO A 22 -4.59 1.70 5.70
N ASN A 23 -5.71 0.98 5.61
CA ASN A 23 -6.19 0.07 6.66
C ASN A 23 -5.25 -1.11 6.92
N SER A 24 -4.67 -1.67 5.86
CA SER A 24 -3.68 -2.75 5.95
C SER A 24 -2.35 -2.21 6.46
N ILE A 25 -1.93 -1.04 5.98
CA ILE A 25 -0.73 -0.34 6.49
C ILE A 25 -0.84 -0.07 8.00
N ARG A 26 -2.01 0.38 8.47
CA ARG A 26 -2.28 0.54 9.91
C ARG A 26 -2.09 -0.77 10.67
N GLY A 27 -2.59 -1.88 10.12
CA GLY A 27 -2.39 -3.21 10.71
C GLY A 27 -0.92 -3.61 10.80
N MET A 28 -0.17 -3.39 9.73
CA MET A 28 1.29 -3.66 9.69
C MET A 28 2.05 -2.82 10.71
N LEU A 29 1.75 -1.52 10.78
CA LEU A 29 2.36 -0.62 11.75
C LEU A 29 2.08 -1.10 13.17
N LEU A 30 0.82 -1.43 13.49
CA LEU A 30 0.43 -1.91 14.81
C LEU A 30 1.16 -3.20 15.21
N ARG A 31 1.24 -4.18 14.30
CA ARG A 31 2.00 -5.44 14.54
C ARG A 31 3.48 -5.21 14.81
N ARG A 32 4.05 -4.15 14.24
CA ARG A 32 5.45 -3.76 14.41
C ARG A 32 5.68 -2.82 15.60
N GLY A 33 4.65 -2.61 16.43
CA GLY A 33 4.72 -1.80 17.64
C GLY A 33 4.40 -0.32 17.45
N TYR A 34 3.90 0.08 16.28
CA TYR A 34 3.60 1.48 15.95
C TYR A 34 2.09 1.72 15.88
N ASP A 35 1.54 2.34 16.93
CA ASP A 35 0.12 2.70 16.94
C ASP A 35 -0.11 4.05 16.24
N ARG A 36 -0.64 3.99 15.02
CA ARG A 36 -1.01 5.16 14.21
C ARG A 36 -2.45 5.07 13.76
N SER A 37 -3.18 6.17 13.91
CA SER A 37 -4.53 6.30 13.33
C SER A 37 -4.47 6.47 11.82
N LEU A 38 -5.55 6.10 11.11
CA LEU A 38 -5.64 6.23 9.65
C LEU A 38 -5.39 7.67 9.18
N GLY A 39 -6.05 8.64 9.81
CA GLY A 39 -5.82 10.06 9.49
C GLY A 39 -4.38 10.51 9.75
N ALA A 40 -3.65 9.89 10.68
CA ALA A 40 -2.23 10.19 10.88
C ALA A 40 -1.37 9.64 9.73
N ILE A 41 -1.68 8.42 9.25
CA ILE A 41 -1.02 7.79 8.10
C ILE A 41 -1.24 8.64 6.83
N GLU A 42 -2.49 9.02 6.54
CA GLU A 42 -2.84 9.84 5.37
C GLU A 42 -2.14 11.21 5.40
N ARG A 43 -2.21 11.91 6.54
CA ARG A 43 -1.49 13.17 6.71
C ARG A 43 0.01 12.99 6.55
N LYS A 44 0.57 11.86 7.01
CA LYS A 44 1.99 11.59 6.87
C LYS A 44 2.36 11.41 5.40
N ILE A 45 1.60 10.62 4.63
CA ILE A 45 1.79 10.46 3.18
C ILE A 45 1.78 11.82 2.48
N ILE A 46 0.76 12.65 2.73
CA ILE A 46 0.65 13.99 2.15
C ILE A 46 1.88 14.83 2.52
N SER A 47 2.27 14.86 3.80
CA SER A 47 3.42 15.65 4.26
C SER A 47 4.73 15.19 3.61
N THR A 48 4.94 13.87 3.47
CA THR A 48 6.15 13.32 2.84
C THR A 48 6.19 13.66 1.35
N THR A 49 5.06 13.57 0.63
CA THR A 49 5.02 13.96 -0.79
C THR A 49 5.23 15.46 -1.01
N LYS A 50 4.84 16.32 -0.05
CA LYS A 50 5.15 17.75 -0.09
C LYS A 50 6.63 18.03 0.18
N GLN A 51 7.23 17.28 1.10
CA GLN A 51 8.64 17.42 1.46
C GLN A 51 9.58 16.87 0.37
N TYR A 52 9.16 15.81 -0.32
CA TYR A 52 9.93 15.10 -1.33
C TYR A 52 9.08 14.93 -2.61
N PRO A 53 8.87 16.00 -3.40
CA PRO A 53 8.01 15.95 -4.57
C PRO A 53 8.51 14.98 -5.65
N TYR A 54 9.83 14.72 -5.70
CA TYR A 54 10.46 13.80 -6.63
C TYR A 54 10.08 12.32 -6.40
N LEU A 55 9.39 11.98 -5.31
CA LEU A 55 8.87 10.63 -5.09
C LEU A 55 7.70 10.29 -6.02
N LYS A 56 7.13 11.28 -6.72
CA LYS A 56 6.09 11.10 -7.71
C LYS A 56 6.52 11.65 -9.06
N PHE A 57 6.10 10.98 -10.12
CA PHE A 57 6.14 11.51 -11.46
C PHE A 57 5.17 12.69 -11.60
N ALA A 58 5.35 13.49 -12.65
CA ALA A 58 4.47 14.64 -12.95
C ALA A 58 3.00 14.23 -13.16
N ASN A 59 2.73 12.98 -13.55
CA ASN A 59 1.39 12.43 -13.70
C ASN A 59 0.75 11.97 -12.35
N GLY A 60 1.44 12.19 -11.22
CA GLY A 60 0.96 11.84 -9.88
C GLY A 60 1.20 10.39 -9.46
N GLN A 61 1.72 9.53 -10.35
CA GLN A 61 2.11 8.16 -10.03
C GLN A 61 3.39 8.14 -9.20
N TRP A 62 3.55 7.13 -8.36
CA TRP A 62 4.76 6.94 -7.56
C TRP A 62 5.94 6.51 -8.42
N ASP A 63 7.10 7.17 -8.22
CA ASP A 63 8.37 6.72 -8.79
C ASP A 63 9.02 5.74 -7.81
N LEU A 64 8.83 4.44 -8.05
CA LEU A 64 9.35 3.39 -7.18
C LEU A 64 10.88 3.39 -7.11
N SER A 65 11.57 3.80 -8.17
CA SER A 65 13.04 3.89 -8.18
C SER A 65 13.52 5.04 -7.30
N ALA A 66 12.82 6.18 -7.35
CA ALA A 66 13.10 7.32 -6.48
C ALA A 66 12.82 6.98 -5.01
N ILE A 67 11.73 6.25 -4.73
CA ILE A 67 11.39 5.78 -3.38
C ILE A 67 12.46 4.83 -2.85
N ASP A 68 12.87 3.83 -3.63
CA ASP A 68 13.88 2.87 -3.22
C ASP A 68 15.23 3.54 -2.90
N ARG A 69 15.61 4.59 -3.66
CA ARG A 69 16.79 5.41 -3.36
C ARG A 69 16.61 6.23 -2.08
N TRP A 70 15.48 6.94 -1.97
CA TRP A 70 15.16 7.77 -0.81
C TRP A 70 15.14 6.97 0.50
N MET A 71 14.62 5.74 0.50
CA MET A 71 14.65 4.86 1.68
C MET A 71 16.07 4.48 2.09
N LYS A 72 16.94 4.17 1.12
CA LYS A 72 18.36 3.88 1.40
C LYS A 72 19.06 5.07 2.02
N ASP A 73 18.78 6.28 1.52
CA ASP A 73 19.38 7.51 2.06
C ASP A 73 18.87 7.83 3.47
N LEU A 74 17.58 7.56 3.74
CA LEU A 74 16.94 7.81 5.03
C LEU A 74 17.42 6.86 6.14
N VAL A 75 17.54 5.57 5.82
CA VAL A 75 17.90 4.51 6.80
C VAL A 75 19.40 4.22 6.82
N ARG A 76 20.12 4.57 5.75
CA ARG A 76 21.58 4.37 5.56
C ARG A 76 22.05 2.91 5.64
N SER A 77 21.14 1.95 5.50
CA SER A 77 21.46 0.52 5.51
C SER A 77 20.48 -0.27 4.64
N GLN A 78 21.01 -1.01 3.66
CA GLN A 78 20.21 -1.87 2.79
C GLN A 78 19.57 -3.03 3.56
N GLU A 79 20.30 -3.60 4.52
CA GLU A 79 19.79 -4.67 5.38
C GLU A 79 18.61 -4.18 6.22
N SER A 80 18.74 -2.98 6.79
CA SER A 80 17.66 -2.36 7.55
C SER A 80 16.44 -2.06 6.67
N VAL A 81 16.65 -1.53 5.45
CA VAL A 81 15.55 -1.36 4.48
C VAL A 81 14.85 -2.69 4.21
N ASN A 82 15.60 -3.76 3.93
CA ASN A 82 15.03 -5.08 3.66
C ASN A 82 14.24 -5.64 4.86
N ASN A 83 14.72 -5.43 6.08
CA ASN A 83 14.03 -5.86 7.29
C ASN A 83 12.74 -5.06 7.51
N ILE A 84 12.78 -3.74 7.29
CA ILE A 84 11.62 -2.85 7.41
C ILE A 84 10.59 -3.14 6.32
N THR A 85 11.00 -3.44 5.09
CA THR A 85 10.09 -3.72 3.97
C THR A 85 9.71 -5.19 3.85
N ARG A 86 10.20 -6.05 4.75
CA ARG A 86 9.82 -7.46 4.80
C ARG A 86 8.31 -7.59 4.92
N PHE A 87 7.71 -8.35 4.02
CA PHE A 87 6.27 -8.61 4.00
C PHE A 87 6.03 -10.06 4.42
N SER A 88 5.34 -10.24 5.54
CA SER A 88 5.08 -11.57 6.12
C SER A 88 3.79 -12.19 5.59
N LEU A 89 3.59 -13.48 5.84
CA LEU A 89 2.31 -14.15 5.55
C LEU A 89 1.16 -13.50 6.33
N GLU A 90 1.38 -13.16 7.60
CA GLU A 90 0.42 -12.46 8.46
C GLU A 90 0.03 -11.09 7.88
N ASP A 91 0.99 -10.39 7.24
CA ASP A 91 0.71 -9.14 6.53
C ASP A 91 -0.20 -9.35 5.30
N ALA A 92 -0.03 -10.48 4.61
CA ALA A 92 -0.86 -10.88 3.48
C ALA A 92 -2.27 -11.27 3.92
N GLU A 93 -2.40 -12.07 4.98
CA GLU A 93 -3.69 -12.47 5.55
C GLU A 93 -4.49 -11.25 6.03
N ASP A 94 -3.84 -10.32 6.74
CA ASP A 94 -4.48 -9.07 7.18
C ASP A 94 -4.88 -8.19 6.00
N MET A 95 -4.12 -8.20 4.91
CA MET A 95 -4.52 -7.53 3.67
C MET A 95 -5.78 -8.16 3.07
N VAL A 96 -5.82 -9.48 2.95
CA VAL A 96 -6.96 -10.21 2.37
C VAL A 96 -8.22 -10.01 3.22
N LEU A 97 -8.11 -10.08 4.54
CA LEU A 97 -9.23 -9.88 5.46
C LEU A 97 -9.76 -8.44 5.47
N LYS A 98 -8.93 -7.46 5.07
CA LYS A 98 -9.30 -6.04 4.99
C LYS A 98 -9.67 -5.58 3.58
N ILE A 99 -9.59 -6.46 2.59
CA ILE A 99 -10.34 -6.30 1.35
C ILE A 99 -11.78 -6.58 1.74
N SER A 100 -12.58 -5.52 1.93
CA SER A 100 -14.01 -5.69 2.12
C SER A 100 -14.56 -6.42 0.90
N VAL A 101 -15.45 -7.40 1.10
CA VAL A 101 -16.23 -7.97 0.00
C VAL A 101 -16.95 -6.85 -0.75
N ASP A 102 -17.40 -5.81 -0.05
CA ASP A 102 -18.04 -4.64 -0.65
C ASP A 102 -17.07 -3.82 -1.53
N ASP A 103 -15.80 -3.69 -1.13
CA ASP A 103 -14.78 -3.03 -1.97
C ASP A 103 -14.47 -3.84 -3.23
N LEU A 104 -14.51 -5.17 -3.10
CA LEU A 104 -14.27 -6.09 -4.21
C LEU A 104 -15.47 -6.07 -5.17
N LEU A 105 -16.69 -6.08 -4.65
CA LEU A 105 -17.93 -5.93 -5.40
C LEU A 105 -18.03 -4.55 -6.07
N GLU A 106 -17.70 -3.46 -5.38
CA GLU A 106 -17.66 -2.12 -5.96
C GLU A 106 -16.61 -2.02 -7.08
N THR A 107 -15.46 -2.67 -6.93
CA THR A 107 -14.45 -2.75 -8.00
C THR A 107 -14.95 -3.58 -9.18
N MET A 108 -15.70 -4.66 -8.93
CA MET A 108 -16.29 -5.51 -9.96
C MET A 108 -17.41 -4.78 -10.73
N ASP A 109 -18.29 -4.07 -10.03
CA ASP A 109 -19.34 -3.22 -10.60
C ASP A 109 -18.72 -2.11 -11.47
N ASN A 110 -17.69 -1.44 -10.97
CA ASN A 110 -16.97 -0.40 -11.71
C ASN A 110 -16.23 -0.93 -12.95
N LEU A 111 -15.85 -2.21 -12.96
CA LEU A 111 -15.24 -2.88 -14.12
C LEU A 111 -16.29 -3.52 -15.05
N GLY A 112 -17.58 -3.44 -14.73
CA GLY A 112 -18.67 -4.04 -15.49
C GLY A 112 -18.60 -5.56 -15.55
N LEU A 113 -17.99 -6.19 -14.56
CA LEU A 113 -17.81 -7.64 -14.48
C LEU A 113 -19.01 -8.27 -13.77
N ASP A 114 -20.04 -8.59 -14.54
CA ASP A 114 -21.20 -9.33 -14.04
C ASP A 114 -21.03 -10.84 -14.30
N PHE A 115 -20.70 -11.60 -13.25
CA PHE A 115 -20.59 -13.06 -13.33
C PHE A 115 -21.95 -13.76 -13.36
N THR A 116 -23.06 -13.02 -13.19
CA THR A 116 -24.41 -13.51 -13.43
C THR A 116 -24.84 -13.36 -14.89
N ASP A 117 -24.09 -12.59 -15.69
CA ASP A 117 -24.26 -12.52 -17.14
C ASP A 117 -23.87 -13.86 -17.79
N PRO A 118 -24.83 -14.59 -18.39
CA PRO A 118 -24.57 -15.83 -19.10
C PRO A 118 -23.54 -15.66 -20.24
N ALA A 119 -23.44 -14.48 -20.84
CA ALA A 119 -22.50 -14.18 -21.91
C ALA A 119 -21.05 -14.05 -21.41
N PHE A 120 -20.85 -13.53 -20.19
CA PHE A 120 -19.54 -13.49 -19.55
C PHE A 120 -19.04 -14.91 -19.25
N ASN A 121 -19.90 -15.76 -18.67
CA ASN A 121 -19.59 -17.15 -18.36
C ASN A 121 -19.28 -17.99 -19.61
N ALA A 122 -20.02 -17.77 -20.70
CA ALA A 122 -19.76 -18.44 -21.98
C ALA A 122 -18.39 -18.06 -22.58
N ARG A 123 -17.97 -16.80 -22.45
CA ARG A 123 -16.65 -16.33 -22.93
C ARG A 123 -15.50 -16.94 -22.12
N MET A 124 -15.64 -17.01 -20.80
CA MET A 124 -14.62 -17.63 -19.93
C MET A 124 -14.51 -19.14 -20.14
N ALA A 125 -15.62 -19.83 -20.39
CA ALA A 125 -15.63 -21.26 -20.68
C ALA A 125 -15.02 -21.62 -22.05
N SER A 126 -14.97 -20.66 -22.99
CA SER A 126 -14.39 -20.87 -24.33
C SER A 126 -12.88 -20.69 -24.42
N GLN A 127 -12.21 -20.30 -23.31
CA GLN A 127 -10.77 -20.09 -23.23
C GLN A 127 -10.01 -21.24 -22.52
N VAL A 128 -10.68 -22.38 -22.27
CA VAL A 128 -10.09 -23.62 -21.72
C VAL A 128 -9.99 -24.67 -22.82
#